data_AF-A0A531LLX6-F1
#
_entry.id   AF-A0A531LLX6-F1
#
_cell.length_a   1.000
_cell.length_b   1.000
_cell.length_c   1.000
_cell.angle_alpha   90.00
_cell.angle_beta   90.00
_cell.angle_gamma   90.00
#
_symmetry.space_group_name_H-M   'P 1'
#
loop_
_entity.id
_entity.type
_entity.pdbx_description
1 polymer ?
#
loop_
_entity_poly.entity_id
_entity_poly.type
_entity_poly.pdbx_seq_one_letter_code
_entity_poly.pdbx_strand_id
1 'polypeptide(L)'
;VLFDRSWYNRSGVERVMGFAGPDQVEEFFHDVPEFERMLVRSGITLVKYWFSITDEEQQMRFLMRIHDPMKQWKLSPMDLQSRVRWEQYT
;
A
#
# COMPACT_ATOMS: atom_id res chain seq x y z
N VAL A 1 -1.62 11.48 14.84
CA VAL A 1 -0.67 10.41 14.45
C VAL A 1 -0.75 10.24 12.95
N LEU A 2 0.38 10.12 12.25
CA LEU A 2 0.42 9.88 10.80
C LEU A 2 1.07 8.53 10.54
N PHE A 3 0.45 7.78 9.64
CA PHE A 3 0.85 6.45 9.23
C PHE A 3 1.32 6.55 7.77
N ASP A 4 2.63 6.60 7.54
CA ASP A 4 3.20 6.41 6.19
C ASP A 4 3.14 4.91 5.88
N ARG A 5 2.06 4.52 5.21
CA ARG A 5 1.44 3.17 5.21
C ARG A 5 0.80 2.79 6.54
N SER A 6 -0.07 1.79 6.53
CA SER A 6 -0.87 1.36 7.68
C SER A 6 -1.12 -0.16 7.67
N TRP A 7 -2.05 -0.63 8.51
CA TRP A 7 -2.52 -2.02 8.52
C TRP A 7 -3.02 -2.51 7.15
N TYR A 8 -3.37 -1.61 6.24
CA TYR A 8 -3.73 -1.92 4.84
C TYR A 8 -2.60 -2.51 3.98
N ASN A 9 -1.38 -2.66 4.50
CA ASN A 9 -0.34 -3.47 3.84
C ASN A 9 -0.84 -4.91 3.55
N ARG A 10 -1.70 -5.47 4.42
CA ARG A 10 -2.26 -6.83 4.25
C ARG A 10 -3.07 -6.99 2.97
N SER A 11 -3.96 -6.04 2.70
CA SER A 11 -4.80 -6.02 1.49
C SER A 11 -4.05 -5.62 0.20
N GLY A 12 -2.89 -4.98 0.34
CA GLY A 12 -2.10 -4.46 -0.77
C GLY A 12 -0.85 -5.31 -1.02
N VAL A 13 0.30 -4.82 -0.56
CA VAL A 13 1.62 -5.38 -0.88
C VAL A 13 1.73 -6.83 -0.44
N GLU A 14 1.20 -7.19 0.73
CA GLU A 14 1.38 -8.54 1.28
C GLU A 14 0.54 -9.57 0.53
N ARG A 15 -0.67 -9.20 0.09
CA ARG A 15 -1.49 -9.99 -0.85
C ARG A 15 -0.78 -10.21 -2.18
N VAL A 16 -0.34 -9.12 -2.82
CA VAL A 16 0.26 -9.18 -4.17
C VAL A 16 1.63 -9.86 -4.17
N MET A 17 2.40 -9.70 -3.09
CA MET A 17 3.71 -10.34 -2.98
C MET A 17 3.67 -11.77 -2.43
N GLY A 18 2.51 -12.23 -1.96
CA GLY A 18 2.36 -13.56 -1.34
C GLY A 18 2.97 -13.65 0.06
N PHE A 19 3.12 -12.52 0.76
CA PHE A 19 3.49 -12.48 2.18
C PHE A 19 2.29 -12.75 3.09
N ALA A 20 1.08 -12.73 2.54
CA ALA A 20 -0.16 -13.15 3.18
C ALA A 20 -0.87 -14.18 2.30
N GLY A 21 -1.37 -15.25 2.91
CA GLY A 21 -2.25 -16.20 2.23
C GLY A 21 -3.63 -15.59 1.95
N PRO A 22 -4.41 -16.16 1.00
CA PRO A 22 -5.76 -15.69 0.70
C PRO A 22 -6.66 -15.59 1.94
N ASP A 23 -6.65 -16.62 2.79
CA ASP A 23 -7.46 -16.69 4.01
C ASP A 23 -7.10 -15.57 5.00
N GLN A 24 -5.80 -15.23 5.12
CA GLN A 24 -5.34 -14.14 5.99
C GLN A 24 -5.76 -12.76 5.48
N VAL A 25 -5.88 -12.61 4.15
CA VAL A 25 -6.36 -11.38 3.52
C VAL A 25 -7.87 -11.25 3.73
N GLU A 26 -8.61 -12.35 3.59
CA GLU A 26 -10.05 -12.38 3.84
C GLU A 26 -10.37 -12.08 5.31
N GLU A 27 -9.68 -12.73 6.24
CA GLU A 27 -9.77 -12.46 7.68
C GLU A 27 -9.47 -10.99 7.99
N PHE A 28 -8.42 -10.42 7.39
CA PHE A 28 -8.13 -8.99 7.54
C PHE A 28 -9.29 -8.09 7.09
N PHE A 29 -9.97 -8.42 5.98
CA PHE A 29 -11.12 -7.65 5.52
C PHE A 29 -12.33 -7.77 6.45
N HIS A 30 -12.47 -8.89 7.17
CA HIS A 30 -13.47 -9.04 8.22
C HIS A 30 -13.14 -8.24 9.48
N ASP A 31 -11.86 -8.21 9.89
CA ASP A 31 -11.43 -7.61 11.16
C ASP A 31 -11.24 -6.09 11.09
N VAL A 32 -10.72 -5.58 9.96
CA VAL A 32 -10.34 -4.17 9.83
C VAL A 32 -11.50 -3.19 10.13
N PRO A 33 -12.75 -3.42 9.69
CA PRO A 33 -13.84 -2.50 9.99
C PRO A 33 -14.19 -2.49 11.49
N GLU A 34 -14.09 -3.63 12.19
CA GLU A 34 -14.34 -3.71 13.63
C GLU A 34 -13.25 -3.00 14.42
N PHE A 35 -11.98 -3.22 14.04
CA PHE A 35 -10.84 -2.51 14.64
C PHE A 35 -10.99 -0.99 14.50
N GLU A 36 -11.29 -0.49 13.30
CA GLU A 36 -11.50 0.94 13.06
C GLU A 36 -12.71 1.48 13.83
N ARG A 37 -13.78 0.69 13.97
CA ARG A 37 -14.95 1.06 14.75
C ARG A 37 -14.62 1.21 16.24
N MET A 38 -13.75 0.36 16.79
CA MET A 38 -13.28 0.51 18.17
C MET A 38 -12.54 1.84 18.37
N LEU A 39 -11.68 2.22 17.44
CA LEU A 39 -10.95 3.50 17.50
C LEU A 39 -11.91 4.69 17.47
N VAL A 40 -12.88 4.67 16.55
CA VAL A 40 -13.88 5.75 16.42
C VAL A 40 -14.75 5.84 17.68
N ARG A 41 -15.19 4.71 18.24
CA ARG A 41 -15.95 4.67 19.52
C ARG A 41 -15.15 5.23 20.70
N SER A 42 -13.83 5.08 20.68
CA SER A 42 -12.93 5.69 21.68
C SER A 42 -12.71 7.20 21.48
N GLY A 43 -13.40 7.83 20.53
CA GLY A 43 -13.30 9.27 20.26
C GLY A 43 -12.18 9.65 19.28
N ILE A 44 -11.54 8.68 18.61
CA ILE A 44 -10.48 8.95 17.63
C ILE A 44 -11.11 9.22 16.26
N THR A 45 -10.81 10.39 15.67
CA THR A 45 -11.14 10.65 14.27
C THR A 45 -10.13 9.96 13.36
N LEU A 46 -10.59 8.94 12.63
CA LEU A 46 -9.78 8.22 11.65
C LEU A 46 -10.06 8.76 10.24
N VAL A 47 -9.02 9.26 9.56
CA VAL A 47 -9.07 9.70 8.17
C VAL A 47 -8.18 8.80 7.33
N LYS A 48 -8.71 8.24 6.25
CA LYS A 48 -8.00 7.31 5.37
C LYS A 48 -7.82 7.95 3.99
N TYR A 49 -6.57 8.07 3.55
CA TYR A 49 -6.23 8.61 2.23
C TYR A 49 -5.73 7.51 1.32
N TRP A 50 -6.27 7.45 0.10
CA TRP A 50 -5.77 6.63 -0.99
C TRP A 50 -5.31 7.55 -2.13
N PHE A 51 -4.00 7.57 -2.38
CA PHE A 51 -3.43 8.34 -3.48
C PHE A 51 -3.37 7.47 -4.73
N SER A 52 -4.38 7.61 -5.59
CA SER A 52 -4.39 6.96 -6.90
C SER A 52 -3.66 7.81 -7.93
N ILE A 53 -2.78 7.19 -8.69
CA ILE A 53 -2.10 7.79 -9.86
C ILE A 53 -2.26 6.85 -11.04
N THR A 54 -2.21 7.39 -12.26
CA THR A 54 -2.25 6.55 -13.47
C THR A 54 -0.94 5.76 -13.60
N ASP A 55 -0.97 4.67 -14.36
CA ASP A 55 0.22 3.87 -14.64
C ASP A 55 1.31 4.71 -15.34
N GLU A 56 0.93 5.62 -16.24
CA GLU A 56 1.85 6.52 -16.91
C GLU A 56 2.57 7.46 -15.92
N GLU A 57 1.82 8.02 -14.97
CA GLU A 57 2.40 8.89 -13.93
C GLU A 57 3.30 8.08 -12.98
N GLN A 58 2.92 6.84 -12.65
CA GLN A 58 3.77 5.96 -11.84
C GLN A 58 5.09 5.65 -12.57
N GLN A 59 5.01 5.30 -13.86
CA GLN A 59 6.18 5.04 -14.70
C GLN A 59 7.10 6.26 -14.80
N MET A 60 6.53 7.45 -15.05
CA MET A 60 7.29 8.70 -15.12
C MET A 60 8.05 8.94 -13.81
N ARG A 61 7.37 8.81 -12.66
CA ARG A 61 8.00 8.95 -11.33
C ARG A 61 9.09 7.92 -11.09
N PHE A 62 8.92 6.69 -11.56
CA PHE A 62 9.91 5.64 -11.42
C PHE A 62 11.17 5.95 -12.22
N LEU A 63 11.04 6.37 -13.48
CA LEU A 63 12.17 6.78 -14.33
C LEU A 63 12.90 7.99 -13.76
N MET A 64 12.17 9.00 -13.26
CA MET A 64 12.79 10.15 -12.60
C MET A 64 13.64 9.75 -11.40
N ARG A 65 13.24 8.74 -10.61
CA ARG A 65 14.03 8.25 -9.47
C ARG A 65 15.30 7.51 -9.89
N ILE A 66 15.29 6.84 -11.05
CA ILE A 66 16.47 6.15 -11.59
C ILE A 66 17.52 7.17 -12.04
N HIS A 67 17.08 8.22 -12.72
CA HIS A 67 17.96 9.22 -13.33
C HIS A 67 18.38 10.36 -12.38
N ASP A 68 17.74 10.49 -11.21
CA ASP A 68 18.07 11.49 -10.19
C ASP A 68 18.88 10.86 -9.04
N PRO A 69 20.21 11.10 -8.94
CA PRO A 69 21.08 10.52 -7.92
C PRO A 69 20.60 10.79 -6.48
N MET A 70 19.90 11.91 -6.24
CA MET A 70 19.41 12.28 -4.91
C MET A 70 18.14 11.51 -4.50
N LYS A 71 17.48 10.82 -5.44
CA LYS A 71 16.24 10.08 -5.21
C LYS A 71 16.38 8.57 -5.36
N GLN A 72 17.55 8.07 -5.79
CA GLN A 72 17.82 6.65 -5.99
C GLN A 72 17.61 5.80 -4.73
N TRP A 73 17.86 6.35 -3.54
CA TRP A 73 17.61 5.66 -2.26
C TRP A 73 16.14 5.29 -2.02
N LYS A 74 15.20 5.90 -2.76
CA LYS A 74 13.76 5.56 -2.71
C LYS A 74 13.37 4.40 -3.61
N LEU A 75 14.33 3.80 -4.33
CA LEU A 75 14.10 2.61 -5.14
C LEU A 75 14.51 1.38 -4.36
N SER A 76 13.59 0.44 -4.26
CA SER A 76 13.81 -0.88 -3.71
C SER A 76 13.60 -1.95 -4.79
N PRO A 77 14.19 -3.15 -4.64
CA PRO A 77 13.87 -4.30 -5.49
C PRO A 77 12.37 -4.62 -5.52
N MET A 78 11.66 -4.29 -4.43
CA MET A 78 10.23 -4.49 -4.29
C MET A 78 9.40 -3.58 -5.20
N ASP A 79 9.87 -2.37 -5.49
CA ASP A 79 9.18 -1.44 -6.39
C ASP A 79 9.17 -1.95 -7.84
N LEU A 80 10.27 -2.59 -8.28
CA LEU A 80 10.35 -3.18 -9.61
C LEU A 80 9.39 -4.38 -9.76
N GLN A 81 9.31 -5.23 -8.73
CA GLN A 81 8.37 -6.36 -8.71
C GLN A 81 6.91 -5.90 -8.66
N SER A 82 6.64 -4.82 -7.92
CA SER A 82 5.29 -4.26 -7.79
C SER A 82 4.76 -3.74 -9.12
N ARG A 83 5.65 -3.22 -9.99
CA ARG A 83 5.31 -2.81 -11.35
C ARG A 83 4.91 -3.98 -12.24
N VAL A 84 5.63 -5.11 -12.17
CA VAL A 84 5.29 -6.32 -12.95
C VAL A 84 3.90 -6.86 -12.57
N ARG A 85 3.45 -6.59 -11.34
CA ARG A 85 2.17 -7.05 -10.78
C ARG A 85 1.12 -5.96 -10.68
N TRP A 86 1.23 -4.86 -11.45
CA TRP A 86 0.31 -3.73 -11.39
C TRP A 86 -1.16 -4.15 -11.48
N GLU A 87 -1.50 -5.04 -12.42
CA GLU A 87 -2.87 -5.55 -12.59
C GLU A 87 -3.41 -6.32 -11.38
N GLN A 88 -2.54 -6.84 -10.50
CA GLN A 88 -2.96 -7.55 -9.28
C GLN A 88 -3.29 -6.58 -8.13
N TYR A 89 -2.85 -5.33 -8.23
CA TYR A 89 -3.22 -4.25 -7.30
C TYR A 89 -4.52 -3.54 -7.69
N THR A 90 -4.93 -3.63 -8.96
CA THR A 90 -6.18 -3.06 -9.48
C THR A 90 -7.35 -4.02 -9.25
#